data_AF-A0A653CP98-F1
#
_entry.id   AF-A0A653CP98-F1
#
_cell.length_a   1.000
_cell.length_b   1.000
_cell.length_c   1.000
_cell.angle_alpha   90.00
_cell.angle_beta   90.00
_cell.angle_gamma   90.00
#
_symmetry.space_group_name_H-M   'P 1'
#
loop_
_entity.id
_entity.type
_entity.pdbx_description
1 polymer ?
#
loop_
_entity_poly.entity_id
_entity_poly.type
_entity_poly.pdbx_seq_one_letter_code
_entity_poly.pdbx_strand_id
1 'polypeptide(L)'
;MNAPENIFKEIKHLMNNRHVAIFITFAVFAGIVDSFIIYYLFWYVEDFASQTGTKNVKLLEGLILAAETLGGEVIFFSLAGKILKRFGHVHCFSMCFVNYALRYGLISVVPSPWWIVPIEFVFQGPTYAMTYTTIVEYANELAPPGASATMQGIAAGMDDGFGYAIGSFIAGILYKYIGGRNTMHLFSAFGVFCSILHLVLHKTYLRNKDGLKKKGNTTEYKSPEDAVKITYQT
;
A
#
# COMPACT_ATOMS: atom_id res chain seq x y z
N MET A 1 -5.02 30.65 -10.13
CA MET A 1 -5.77 29.85 -9.14
C MET A 1 -5.03 30.06 -7.82
N ASN A 2 -5.63 30.75 -6.86
CA ASN A 2 -4.90 31.26 -5.69
C ASN A 2 -4.60 30.11 -4.72
N ALA A 3 -3.35 30.01 -4.26
CA ALA A 3 -2.98 29.10 -3.18
C ALA A 3 -3.79 29.44 -1.92
N PRO A 4 -4.26 28.44 -1.16
CA PRO A 4 -5.06 28.70 0.03
C PRO A 4 -4.26 29.51 1.06
N GLU A 5 -4.90 30.55 1.63
CA GLU A 5 -4.26 31.48 2.59
C GLU A 5 -3.72 30.77 3.85
N ASN A 6 -4.19 29.55 4.15
CA ASN A 6 -3.69 28.74 5.27
C ASN A 6 -3.85 27.21 5.02
N ILE A 7 -2.88 26.61 4.30
CA ILE A 7 -2.81 25.17 4.01
C ILE A 7 -3.03 24.29 5.26
N PHE A 8 -2.43 24.65 6.39
CA PHE A 8 -2.55 23.88 7.64
C PHE A 8 -3.98 23.79 8.19
N LYS A 9 -4.77 24.86 8.06
CA LYS A 9 -6.16 24.89 8.56
C LYS A 9 -7.05 24.01 7.69
N GLU A 10 -6.82 24.01 6.38
CA GLU A 10 -7.52 23.14 5.43
C GLU A 10 -7.17 21.67 5.64
N ILE A 11 -5.90 21.34 5.84
CA ILE A 11 -5.48 19.97 6.17
C ILE A 11 -6.12 19.51 7.48
N LYS A 12 -6.11 20.34 8.53
CA LYS A 12 -6.76 20.01 9.81
C LYS A 12 -8.25 19.74 9.64
N HIS A 13 -8.94 20.54 8.82
CA HIS A 13 -10.34 20.32 8.50
C HIS A 13 -10.56 19.03 7.69
N LEU A 14 -9.69 18.78 6.72
CA LEU A 14 -9.71 17.60 5.86
C LEU A 14 -9.45 16.31 6.64
N MET A 15 -8.54 16.32 7.62
CA MET A 15 -8.33 15.20 8.54
C MET A 15 -9.58 14.86 9.37
N ASN A 16 -10.46 15.84 9.60
CA ASN A 16 -11.74 15.63 10.29
C ASN A 16 -12.82 15.07 9.36
N ASN A 17 -12.55 14.97 8.05
CA ASN A 17 -13.44 14.34 7.10
C ASN A 17 -13.38 12.81 7.27
N ARG A 18 -14.55 12.20 7.49
CA ARG A 18 -14.68 10.75 7.66
C ARG A 18 -14.03 9.94 6.52
N HIS A 19 -14.06 10.43 5.28
CA HIS A 19 -13.42 9.75 4.15
C HIS A 19 -11.88 9.66 4.30
N VAL A 20 -11.27 10.77 4.73
CA VAL A 20 -9.82 10.88 4.91
C VAL A 20 -9.37 10.08 6.12
N ALA A 21 -10.14 10.13 7.21
CA ALA A 21 -9.87 9.32 8.39
C ALA A 21 -9.90 7.81 8.08
N ILE A 22 -10.88 7.35 7.28
CA ILE A 22 -10.94 5.95 6.82
C ILE A 22 -9.72 5.62 5.97
N PHE A 23 -9.40 6.45 4.97
CA PHE A 23 -8.23 6.24 4.10
C PHE A 23 -6.93 6.12 4.92
N ILE A 24 -6.65 7.08 5.81
CA ILE A 24 -5.45 7.07 6.64
C ILE A 24 -5.42 5.84 7.56
N THR A 25 -6.56 5.43 8.12
CA THR A 25 -6.62 4.21 8.96
C THR A 25 -6.24 2.97 8.17
N PHE A 26 -6.72 2.83 6.93
CA PHE A 26 -6.34 1.70 6.09
C PHE A 26 -4.92 1.80 5.54
N ALA A 27 -4.38 3.01 5.35
CA ALA A 27 -2.96 3.20 5.08
C ALA A 27 -2.12 2.67 6.26
N VAL A 28 -2.47 3.00 7.51
CA VAL A 28 -1.80 2.42 8.70
C VAL A 28 -1.91 0.89 8.71
N PHE A 29 -3.08 0.33 8.38
CA PHE A 29 -3.24 -1.13 8.31
C PHE A 29 -2.41 -1.77 7.20
N ALA A 30 -2.26 -1.11 6.06
CA ALA A 30 -1.37 -1.55 4.99
C ALA A 30 0.07 -1.60 5.50
N GLY A 31 0.55 -0.53 6.14
CA GLY A 31 1.88 -0.47 6.72
C GLY A 31 2.11 -1.50 7.82
N ILE A 32 1.11 -1.73 8.69
CA ILE A 32 1.18 -2.83 9.66
C ILE A 32 1.38 -4.15 8.94
N VAL A 33 0.58 -4.45 7.92
CA VAL A 33 0.68 -5.69 7.17
C VAL A 33 2.02 -5.82 6.44
N ASP A 34 2.56 -4.75 5.87
CA ASP A 34 3.83 -4.80 5.13
C ASP A 34 5.07 -4.90 6.05
N SER A 35 4.97 -4.36 7.26
CA SER A 35 6.07 -4.30 8.23
C SER A 35 6.73 -5.65 8.55
N PHE A 36 5.98 -6.75 8.50
CA PHE A 36 6.55 -8.07 8.78
C PHE A 36 7.49 -8.50 7.65
N ILE A 37 7.11 -8.31 6.38
CA ILE A 37 7.99 -8.58 5.25
C ILE A 37 9.25 -7.73 5.38
N ILE A 38 9.10 -6.41 5.51
CA ILE A 38 10.25 -5.49 5.40
C ILE A 38 11.29 -5.70 6.51
N TYR A 39 10.87 -6.08 7.73
CA TYR A 39 11.78 -6.21 8.88
C TYR A 39 12.07 -7.65 9.31
N TYR A 40 11.17 -8.60 9.06
CA TYR A 40 11.27 -9.97 9.58
C TYR A 40 11.43 -11.04 8.49
N LEU A 41 11.30 -10.73 7.20
CA LEU A 41 11.43 -11.74 6.13
C LEU A 41 12.79 -12.43 6.14
N PHE A 42 13.89 -11.67 6.20
CA PHE A 42 15.23 -12.28 6.22
C PHE A 42 15.48 -13.09 7.49
N TRP A 43 14.99 -12.61 8.63
CA TRP A 43 15.07 -13.38 9.87
C TRP A 43 14.29 -14.70 9.75
N TYR A 44 13.10 -14.67 9.16
CA TYR A 44 12.34 -15.88 8.85
C TYR A 44 13.08 -16.82 7.90
N VAL A 45 13.73 -16.29 6.87
CA VAL A 45 14.52 -17.08 5.92
C VAL A 45 15.69 -17.76 6.63
N GLU A 46 16.39 -17.08 7.54
CA GLU A 46 17.47 -17.65 8.35
C GLU A 46 16.99 -18.79 9.27
N ASP A 47 15.90 -18.55 10.01
CA ASP A 47 15.32 -19.55 10.89
C ASP A 47 14.84 -20.77 10.10
N PHE A 48 14.19 -20.54 8.95
CA PHE A 48 13.67 -21.61 8.11
C PHE A 48 14.79 -22.39 7.40
N ALA A 49 15.85 -21.71 6.97
CA ALA A 49 17.03 -22.35 6.41
C ALA A 49 17.77 -23.20 7.44
N SER A 50 17.85 -22.73 8.69
CA SER A 50 18.45 -23.48 9.80
C SER A 50 17.67 -24.76 10.11
N GLN A 51 16.34 -24.70 10.06
CA GLN A 51 15.47 -25.87 10.26
C GLN A 51 15.56 -26.89 9.12
N THR A 52 15.73 -26.43 7.88
CA THR A 52 15.79 -27.31 6.68
C THR A 52 17.20 -27.72 6.28
N GLY A 53 18.24 -27.19 6.94
CA GLY A 53 19.64 -27.43 6.58
C GLY A 53 20.06 -26.78 5.25
N THR A 54 19.38 -25.71 4.84
CA THR A 54 19.65 -25.00 3.58
C THR A 54 20.98 -24.24 3.66
N LYS A 55 21.88 -24.49 2.72
CA LYS A 55 23.16 -23.78 2.59
C LYS A 55 22.99 -22.48 1.78
N ASN A 56 23.96 -21.58 1.89
CA ASN A 56 24.04 -20.31 1.14
C ASN A 56 22.88 -19.33 1.40
N VAL A 57 22.42 -19.24 2.65
CA VAL A 57 21.29 -18.38 3.05
C VAL A 57 21.48 -16.91 2.64
N LYS A 58 22.71 -16.38 2.74
CA LYS A 58 23.00 -15.00 2.32
C LYS A 58 22.88 -14.75 0.82
N LEU A 59 23.19 -15.75 0.00
CA LEU A 59 22.92 -15.68 -1.44
C LEU A 59 21.41 -15.68 -1.69
N LEU A 60 20.67 -16.52 -0.96
CA LEU A 60 19.21 -16.60 -1.06
C LEU A 60 18.54 -15.28 -0.69
N GLU A 61 18.92 -14.65 0.42
CA GLU A 61 18.42 -13.31 0.82
C GLU A 61 18.68 -12.27 -0.28
N GLY A 62 19.89 -12.24 -0.84
CA GLY A 62 20.22 -11.34 -1.94
C GLY A 62 19.39 -11.60 -3.20
N LEU A 63 19.11 -12.86 -3.52
CA LEU A 63 18.23 -13.23 -4.63
C LEU A 63 16.77 -12.86 -4.39
N ILE A 64 16.28 -12.99 -3.15
CA ILE A 64 14.93 -12.54 -2.76
C ILE A 64 14.84 -11.02 -2.98
N LEU A 65 15.77 -10.25 -2.44
CA LEU A 65 15.79 -8.80 -2.60
C LEU A 65 15.89 -8.37 -4.07
N ALA A 66 16.72 -9.05 -4.86
CA ALA A 66 16.83 -8.79 -6.29
C ALA A 66 15.53 -9.10 -7.04
N ALA A 67 14.86 -10.20 -6.68
CA ALA A 67 13.58 -10.58 -7.27
C ALA A 67 12.45 -9.59 -6.93
N GLU A 68 12.43 -9.09 -5.70
CA GLU A 68 11.52 -8.05 -5.24
C GLU A 68 11.72 -6.74 -6.01
N THR A 69 12.94 -6.20 -5.95
CA THR A 69 13.27 -4.86 -6.45
C THR A 69 13.38 -4.79 -7.97
N LEU A 70 14.13 -5.69 -8.61
CA LEU A 70 14.37 -5.65 -10.06
C LEU A 70 13.23 -6.31 -10.85
N GLY A 71 12.52 -7.24 -10.22
CA GLY A 71 11.43 -7.99 -10.82
C GLY A 71 10.08 -7.38 -10.51
N GLY A 72 9.53 -7.76 -9.35
CA GLY A 72 8.16 -7.45 -8.95
C GLY A 72 7.84 -5.96 -8.98
N GLU A 73 8.69 -5.15 -8.34
CA GLU A 73 8.47 -3.70 -8.23
C GLU A 73 8.57 -2.97 -9.56
N VAL A 74 9.66 -3.14 -10.32
CA VAL A 74 9.86 -2.43 -11.60
C VAL A 74 8.72 -2.70 -12.58
N ILE A 75 8.28 -3.96 -12.68
CA ILE A 75 7.18 -4.35 -13.56
C ILE A 75 5.87 -3.71 -13.07
N PHE A 76 5.56 -3.83 -11.78
CA PHE A 76 4.28 -3.34 -11.26
C PHE A 76 4.20 -1.84 -11.16
N PHE A 77 5.24 -1.10 -10.79
CA PHE A 77 5.20 0.37 -10.81
C PHE A 77 4.90 0.91 -12.22
N SER A 78 5.43 0.27 -13.26
CA SER A 78 5.15 0.62 -14.66
C SER A 78 3.69 0.35 -15.06
N LEU A 79 3.05 -0.65 -14.45
CA LEU A 79 1.69 -1.08 -14.76
C LEU A 79 0.64 -0.50 -13.79
N ALA A 80 1.03 -0.09 -12.60
CA ALA A 80 0.13 0.27 -11.50
C ALA A 80 -0.80 1.41 -11.91
N GLY A 81 -0.28 2.46 -12.54
CA GLY A 81 -1.10 3.55 -13.06
C GLY A 81 -2.20 3.10 -14.03
N LYS A 82 -1.94 2.09 -14.88
CA LYS A 82 -2.97 1.51 -15.78
C LYS A 82 -3.99 0.68 -15.01
N ILE A 83 -3.55 -0.08 -14.01
CA ILE A 83 -4.42 -0.92 -13.17
C ILE A 83 -5.35 -0.02 -12.34
N LEU A 84 -4.82 1.01 -11.70
CA LEU A 84 -5.58 1.97 -10.90
C LEU A 84 -6.65 2.68 -11.75
N LYS A 85 -6.29 3.13 -12.95
CA LYS A 85 -7.27 3.75 -13.88
C LYS A 85 -8.40 2.81 -14.29
N ARG A 86 -8.15 1.50 -14.33
CA ARG A 86 -9.13 0.50 -14.75
C ARG A 86 -10.05 0.03 -13.62
N PHE A 87 -9.51 -0.20 -12.43
CA PHE A 87 -10.25 -0.78 -11.30
C PHE A 87 -10.69 0.25 -10.24
N GLY A 88 -10.07 1.43 -10.25
CA GLY A 88 -10.28 2.48 -9.26
C GLY A 88 -9.54 2.21 -7.93
N HIS A 89 -9.22 3.29 -7.21
CA HIS A 89 -8.41 3.24 -5.98
C HIS A 89 -8.99 2.28 -4.93
N VAL A 90 -10.31 2.29 -4.76
CA VAL A 90 -11.01 1.50 -3.73
C VAL A 90 -10.84 0.00 -3.93
N HIS A 91 -11.09 -0.49 -5.15
CA HIS A 91 -10.97 -1.92 -5.43
C HIS A 91 -9.51 -2.34 -5.45
N CYS A 92 -8.62 -1.50 -5.98
CA CYS A 92 -7.17 -1.74 -5.92
C CYS A 92 -6.70 -1.90 -4.48
N PHE A 93 -7.14 -1.04 -3.57
CA PHE A 93 -6.71 -1.09 -2.17
C PHE A 93 -7.18 -2.35 -1.45
N SER A 94 -8.44 -2.78 -1.67
CA SER A 94 -8.92 -4.08 -1.16
C SER A 94 -8.18 -5.27 -1.76
N MET A 95 -7.84 -5.23 -3.06
CA MET A 95 -7.07 -6.28 -3.72
C MET A 95 -5.65 -6.37 -3.16
N CYS A 96 -5.03 -5.24 -2.80
CA CYS A 96 -3.71 -5.21 -2.18
C CYS A 96 -3.68 -6.06 -0.89
N PHE A 97 -4.67 -5.88 0.01
CA PHE A 97 -4.79 -6.69 1.21
C PHE A 97 -4.98 -8.20 0.94
N VAL A 98 -5.71 -8.56 -0.12
CA VAL A 98 -5.84 -9.96 -0.55
C VAL A 98 -4.50 -10.51 -1.04
N ASN A 99 -3.76 -9.72 -1.84
CA ASN A 99 -2.44 -10.12 -2.32
C ASN A 99 -1.46 -10.29 -1.16
N TYR A 100 -1.51 -9.43 -0.13
CA TYR A 100 -0.69 -9.60 1.08
C TYR A 100 -1.05 -10.88 1.82
N ALA A 101 -2.35 -11.14 2.00
CA ALA A 101 -2.80 -12.36 2.65
C ALA A 101 -2.33 -13.61 1.90
N LEU A 102 -2.42 -13.60 0.57
CA LEU A 102 -1.97 -14.70 -0.27
C LEU A 102 -0.44 -14.86 -0.23
N ARG A 103 0.32 -13.76 -0.28
CA ARG A 103 1.78 -13.75 -0.14
C ARG A 103 2.20 -14.41 1.17
N TYR A 104 1.67 -13.96 2.30
CA TYR A 104 1.95 -14.57 3.61
C TYR A 104 1.54 -16.04 3.67
N GLY A 105 0.36 -16.37 3.13
CA GLY A 105 -0.12 -17.74 3.08
C GLY A 105 0.82 -18.65 2.28
N LEU A 106 1.28 -18.22 1.11
CA LEU A 106 2.20 -18.98 0.27
C LEU A 106 3.56 -19.17 0.94
N ILE A 107 4.18 -18.11 1.47
CA ILE A 107 5.48 -18.20 2.16
C ILE A 107 5.39 -19.09 3.41
N SER A 108 4.25 -19.09 4.10
CA SER A 108 4.07 -19.91 5.29
C SER A 108 4.00 -21.40 5.01
N VAL A 109 3.64 -21.84 3.79
CA VAL A 109 3.43 -23.27 3.47
C VAL A 109 4.53 -23.89 2.62
N VAL A 110 5.51 -23.10 2.15
CA VAL A 110 6.56 -23.65 1.29
C VAL A 110 7.40 -24.72 1.99
N PRO A 111 7.86 -25.74 1.24
CA PRO A 111 8.67 -26.83 1.79
C PRO A 111 10.16 -26.48 1.90
N SER A 112 10.64 -25.47 1.17
CA SER A 112 12.05 -25.07 1.14
C SER A 112 12.18 -23.55 0.99
N PRO A 113 13.18 -22.91 1.63
CA PRO A 113 13.42 -21.46 1.54
C PRO A 113 13.59 -20.94 0.10
N TRP A 114 14.08 -21.78 -0.82
CA TRP A 114 14.28 -21.41 -2.23
C TRP A 114 12.98 -21.03 -2.96
N TRP A 115 11.83 -21.52 -2.49
CA TRP A 115 10.53 -21.16 -3.06
C TRP A 115 10.09 -19.74 -2.71
N ILE A 116 10.74 -19.10 -1.73
CA ILE A 116 10.45 -17.71 -1.36
C ILE A 116 10.83 -16.78 -2.53
N VAL A 117 11.92 -17.04 -3.25
CA VAL A 117 12.36 -16.22 -4.39
C VAL A 117 11.27 -16.05 -5.47
N PRO A 118 10.70 -17.11 -6.08
CA PRO A 118 9.67 -16.94 -7.09
C PRO A 118 8.35 -16.40 -6.53
N ILE A 119 8.02 -16.67 -5.26
CA ILE A 119 6.84 -16.07 -4.62
C ILE A 119 7.05 -14.56 -4.52
N GLU A 120 8.20 -14.13 -4.04
CA GLU A 120 8.54 -12.74 -3.84
C GLU A 120 8.62 -11.97 -5.16
N PHE A 121 9.21 -12.58 -6.19
CA PHE A 121 9.21 -12.05 -7.55
C PHE A 121 7.79 -11.70 -8.05
N VAL A 122 6.82 -12.57 -7.80
CA VAL A 122 5.44 -12.41 -8.30
C VAL A 122 4.60 -11.52 -7.40
N PHE A 123 4.76 -11.63 -6.08
CA PHE A 123 3.87 -11.00 -5.11
C PHE A 123 4.34 -9.63 -4.62
N GLN A 124 5.63 -9.30 -4.67
CA GLN A 124 6.11 -7.98 -4.26
C GLN A 124 5.43 -6.85 -5.04
N GLY A 125 5.25 -7.02 -6.35
CA GLY A 125 4.57 -6.02 -7.18
C GLY A 125 3.10 -5.78 -6.82
N PRO A 126 2.23 -6.82 -6.85
CA PRO A 126 0.81 -6.71 -6.47
C PRO A 126 0.56 -6.30 -5.01
N THR A 127 1.56 -6.49 -4.14
CA THR A 127 1.48 -6.09 -2.73
C THR A 127 2.08 -4.70 -2.57
N TYR A 128 3.39 -4.58 -2.42
CA TYR A 128 4.07 -3.33 -2.12
C TYR A 128 3.86 -2.26 -3.20
N ALA A 129 4.26 -2.51 -4.46
CA ALA A 129 4.24 -1.48 -5.50
C ALA A 129 2.82 -0.97 -5.80
N MET A 130 1.83 -1.87 -5.83
CA MET A 130 0.42 -1.51 -6.01
C MET A 130 -0.15 -0.77 -4.81
N THR A 131 0.17 -1.18 -3.58
CA THR A 131 -0.30 -0.53 -2.35
C THR A 131 0.24 0.89 -2.26
N TYR A 132 1.56 1.04 -2.42
CA TYR A 132 2.23 2.33 -2.43
C TYR A 132 1.62 3.27 -3.47
N THR A 133 1.48 2.80 -4.71
CA THR A 133 0.88 3.61 -5.79
C THR A 133 -0.57 3.98 -5.47
N THR A 134 -1.34 3.06 -4.87
CA THR A 134 -2.74 3.32 -4.48
C THR A 134 -2.84 4.36 -3.38
N ILE A 135 -1.95 4.32 -2.38
CA ILE A 135 -1.92 5.30 -1.29
C ILE A 135 -1.54 6.68 -1.81
N VAL A 136 -0.51 6.78 -2.64
CA VAL A 136 -0.06 8.04 -3.24
C VAL A 136 -1.16 8.68 -4.08
N GLU A 137 -1.81 7.90 -4.94
CA GLU A 137 -2.84 8.41 -5.84
C GLU A 137 -4.13 8.77 -5.08
N TYR A 138 -4.51 7.98 -4.08
CA TYR A 138 -5.67 8.30 -3.26
C TYR A 138 -5.43 9.53 -2.37
N ALA A 139 -4.21 9.68 -1.84
CA ALA A 139 -3.81 10.90 -1.12
C ALA A 139 -3.84 12.13 -2.03
N ASN A 140 -3.42 12.00 -3.29
CA ASN A 140 -3.50 13.06 -4.29
C ASN A 140 -4.95 13.45 -4.62
N GLU A 141 -5.84 12.46 -4.76
CA GLU A 141 -7.26 12.68 -5.04
C GLU A 141 -7.98 13.39 -3.88
N LEU A 142 -7.59 13.08 -2.63
CA LEU A 142 -8.16 13.70 -1.44
C LEU A 142 -7.57 15.08 -1.12
N ALA A 143 -6.45 15.45 -1.77
CA ALA A 143 -5.73 16.66 -1.42
C ALA A 143 -6.46 17.95 -1.82
N PRO A 144 -6.39 19.00 -1.00
CA PRO A 144 -6.82 20.33 -1.42
C PRO A 144 -5.85 20.88 -2.48
N PRO A 145 -6.32 21.79 -3.36
CA PRO A 145 -5.47 22.39 -4.39
C PRO A 145 -4.20 22.99 -3.80
N GLY A 146 -3.03 22.56 -4.29
CA GLY A 146 -1.73 23.03 -3.82
C GLY A 146 -1.16 22.30 -2.58
N ALA A 147 -1.84 21.28 -2.05
CA ALA A 147 -1.40 20.52 -0.88
C ALA A 147 -1.23 19.00 -1.14
N SER A 148 -1.16 18.56 -2.40
CA SER A 148 -0.95 17.15 -2.79
C SER A 148 0.30 16.55 -2.15
N ALA A 149 1.43 17.24 -2.22
CA ALA A 149 2.68 16.76 -1.62
C ALA A 149 2.57 16.58 -0.10
N THR A 150 1.86 17.50 0.58
CA THR A 150 1.66 17.41 2.02
C THR A 150 0.75 16.24 2.39
N MET A 151 -0.34 16.01 1.66
CA MET A 151 -1.23 14.87 1.90
C MET A 151 -0.56 13.53 1.60
N GLN A 152 0.24 13.44 0.54
CA GLN A 152 1.06 12.25 0.26
C GLN A 152 2.09 12.01 1.37
N GLY A 153 2.74 13.07 1.87
CA GLY A 153 3.67 12.97 2.99
C GLY A 153 3.00 12.50 4.29
N ILE A 154 1.78 12.97 4.58
CA ILE A 154 1.00 12.48 5.73
C ILE A 154 0.63 11.01 5.53
N ALA A 155 0.14 10.64 4.35
CA ALA A 155 -0.24 9.26 4.06
C ALA A 155 0.96 8.30 4.17
N ALA A 156 2.10 8.64 3.55
CA ALA A 156 3.33 7.87 3.65
C ALA A 156 3.86 7.80 5.09
N GLY A 157 3.80 8.90 5.85
CA GLY A 157 4.20 8.90 7.26
C GLY A 157 3.32 8.01 8.14
N MET A 158 2.03 7.88 7.81
CA MET A 158 1.11 7.00 8.51
C MET A 158 1.28 5.53 8.10
N ASP A 159 1.64 5.26 6.83
CA ASP A 159 1.92 3.94 6.28
C ASP A 159 3.31 3.42 6.72
N ASP A 160 4.37 3.97 6.13
CA ASP A 160 5.78 3.59 6.30
C ASP A 160 6.38 3.99 7.64
N GLY A 161 5.77 4.98 8.33
CA GLY A 161 6.24 5.43 9.63
C GLY A 161 5.47 4.76 10.76
N PHE A 162 4.24 5.22 10.97
CA PHE A 162 3.42 4.77 12.09
C PHE A 162 2.96 3.32 11.95
N GLY A 163 2.49 2.92 10.77
CA GLY A 163 2.07 1.55 10.47
C GLY A 163 3.23 0.57 10.64
N TYR A 164 4.40 0.88 10.09
CA TYR A 164 5.60 0.07 10.23
C TYR A 164 6.06 -0.07 11.69
N ALA A 165 6.03 1.01 12.47
CA ALA A 165 6.41 0.96 13.88
C ALA A 165 5.48 0.05 14.71
N ILE A 166 4.16 0.17 14.52
CA ILE A 166 3.19 -0.69 15.21
C ILE A 166 3.33 -2.13 14.75
N GLY A 167 3.38 -2.33 13.44
CA GLY A 167 3.40 -3.66 12.85
C GLY A 167 4.68 -4.41 13.20
N SER A 168 5.85 -3.75 13.16
CA SER A 168 7.12 -4.36 13.58
C SER A 168 7.14 -4.70 15.08
N PHE A 169 6.58 -3.85 15.93
CA PHE A 169 6.46 -4.15 17.37
C PHE A 169 5.58 -5.38 17.63
N ILE A 170 4.40 -5.44 17.00
CA ILE A 170 3.48 -6.58 17.10
C ILE A 170 4.12 -7.84 16.51
N ALA A 171 4.72 -7.73 15.32
CA ALA A 171 5.44 -8.80 14.63
C ALA A 171 6.54 -9.36 15.52
N GLY A 172 7.38 -8.52 16.13
CA GLY A 172 8.46 -8.97 17.00
C GLY A 172 7.98 -9.74 18.23
N ILE A 173 6.90 -9.29 18.86
CA ILE A 173 6.27 -10.01 19.98
C ILE A 173 5.76 -11.37 19.50
N LEU A 174 4.96 -11.40 18.43
CA LEU A 174 4.39 -12.64 17.91
C LEU A 174 5.48 -13.61 17.46
N TYR A 175 6.48 -13.12 16.73
CA TYR A 175 7.60 -13.90 16.24
C TYR A 175 8.33 -14.61 17.39
N LYS A 176 8.55 -13.90 18.51
CA LYS A 176 9.18 -14.46 19.70
C LYS A 176 8.35 -15.57 20.37
N TYR A 177 7.03 -15.39 20.49
CA TYR A 177 6.18 -16.30 21.27
C TYR A 177 5.62 -17.48 20.47
N ILE A 178 5.25 -17.27 19.20
CA ILE A 178 4.58 -18.29 18.36
C ILE A 178 5.38 -18.66 17.10
N GLY A 179 6.53 -18.01 16.87
CA GLY A 179 7.41 -18.27 15.73
C GLY A 179 6.98 -17.57 14.43
N GLY A 180 7.87 -17.54 13.44
CA GLY A 180 7.65 -16.83 12.18
C GLY A 180 6.48 -17.36 11.35
N ARG A 181 6.35 -18.69 11.21
CA ARG A 181 5.27 -19.30 10.40
C ARG A 181 3.87 -18.95 10.93
N ASN A 182 3.65 -19.09 12.24
CA ASN A 182 2.35 -18.75 12.84
C ASN A 182 2.09 -17.24 12.81
N THR A 183 3.14 -16.42 12.95
CA THR A 183 3.00 -14.96 12.80
C THR A 183 2.57 -14.60 11.39
N MET A 184 3.16 -15.21 10.35
CA MET A 184 2.70 -15.02 8.96
C MET A 184 1.24 -15.42 8.76
N HIS A 185 0.77 -16.52 9.36
CA HIS A 185 -0.64 -16.90 9.30
C HIS A 185 -1.57 -15.85 9.94
N LEU A 186 -1.17 -15.26 11.07
CA LEU A 186 -1.93 -14.18 11.71
C LEU A 186 -1.96 -12.92 10.85
N PHE A 187 -0.84 -12.52 10.28
CA PHE A 187 -0.77 -11.37 9.36
C PHE A 187 -1.57 -11.63 8.08
N SER A 188 -1.59 -12.87 7.59
CA SER A 188 -2.45 -13.30 6.48
C SER A 188 -3.93 -13.14 6.82
N ALA A 189 -4.36 -13.65 7.98
CA ALA A 189 -5.74 -13.52 8.46
C ALA A 189 -6.13 -12.05 8.68
N PHE A 190 -5.22 -11.25 9.22
CA PHE A 190 -5.41 -9.81 9.39
C PHE A 190 -5.55 -9.10 8.04
N GLY A 191 -4.76 -9.45 7.03
CA GLY A 191 -4.90 -8.95 5.66
C GLY A 191 -6.28 -9.26 5.07
N VAL A 192 -6.77 -10.50 5.20
CA VAL A 192 -8.12 -10.85 4.75
C VAL A 192 -9.18 -10.04 5.48
N PHE A 193 -9.05 -9.90 6.81
CA PHE A 193 -9.94 -9.10 7.63
C PHE A 193 -9.98 -7.63 7.16
N CYS A 194 -8.81 -7.01 6.95
CA CYS A 194 -8.69 -5.64 6.43
C CYS A 194 -9.34 -5.50 5.05
N SER A 195 -9.16 -6.46 4.14
CA SER A 195 -9.80 -6.43 2.83
C SER A 195 -11.33 -6.44 2.93
N ILE A 196 -11.89 -7.35 3.73
CA ILE A 196 -13.34 -7.46 3.96
C ILE A 196 -13.86 -6.18 4.62
N LEU A 197 -13.18 -5.71 5.66
CA LEU A 197 -13.57 -4.50 6.38
C LEU A 197 -13.57 -3.28 5.44
N HIS A 198 -12.55 -3.14 4.59
CA HIS A 198 -12.46 -2.06 3.60
C HIS A 198 -13.65 -2.09 2.62
N LEU A 199 -13.95 -3.27 2.06
CA LEU A 199 -15.07 -3.44 1.12
C LEU A 199 -16.43 -3.16 1.79
N VAL A 200 -16.62 -3.65 3.02
CA VAL A 200 -17.87 -3.43 3.77
C VAL A 200 -18.04 -1.95 4.10
N LEU A 201 -17.01 -1.29 4.63
CA LEU A 201 -17.07 0.14 4.95
C LEU A 201 -17.30 0.98 3.69
N HIS A 202 -16.65 0.66 2.58
CA HIS A 202 -16.87 1.37 1.32
C HIS A 202 -18.30 1.18 0.80
N LYS A 203 -18.81 -0.06 0.80
CA LYS A 203 -20.15 -0.37 0.28
C LYS A 203 -21.28 0.21 1.15
N THR A 204 -21.08 0.32 2.47
CA THR A 204 -22.10 0.76 3.42
C THR A 204 -22.04 2.26 3.71
N TYR A 205 -20.85 2.85 3.90
CA TYR A 205 -20.68 4.25 4.29
C TYR A 205 -20.34 5.18 3.12
N LEU A 206 -19.72 4.69 2.04
CA LEU A 206 -19.15 5.54 0.99
C LEU A 206 -19.96 5.51 -0.33
N ARG A 207 -20.85 4.52 -0.51
CA ARG A 207 -21.72 4.36 -1.70
C ARG A 207 -22.68 5.54 -1.97
N ASN A 208 -22.91 6.42 -1.00
CA ASN A 208 -23.78 7.60 -1.19
C ASN A 208 -23.15 8.74 -2.01
N LYS A 209 -21.84 8.69 -2.35
CA LYS A 209 -21.18 9.75 -3.14
C LYS A 209 -20.72 9.35 -4.54
N ASP A 210 -20.65 8.06 -4.89
CA ASP A 210 -20.30 7.64 -6.26
C ASP A 210 -21.36 8.09 -7.29
N GLY A 211 -22.60 8.33 -6.85
CA GLY A 211 -23.64 8.96 -7.67
C GLY A 211 -23.47 10.48 -7.90
N LEU A 212 -22.63 11.16 -7.11
CA LEU A 212 -22.41 12.61 -7.19
C LEU A 212 -21.16 12.97 -8.02
N LYS A 213 -20.12 12.14 -8.03
CA LYS A 213 -18.92 12.36 -8.87
C LYS A 213 -19.19 12.20 -10.37
N LYS A 214 -20.23 11.45 -10.77
CA LYS A 214 -20.60 11.31 -12.19
C LYS A 214 -21.20 12.60 -12.80
N LYS A 215 -21.43 13.65 -12.02
CA LYS A 215 -22.12 14.87 -12.46
C LYS A 215 -21.35 16.18 -12.28
N GLY A 216 -20.11 16.17 -11.78
CA GLY A 216 -19.35 17.41 -11.60
C GLY A 216 -17.85 17.18 -11.52
N ASN A 217 -17.12 17.79 -12.44
CA ASN A 217 -15.66 17.88 -12.55
C ASN A 217 -14.95 16.66 -13.18
N THR A 218 -15.18 16.46 -14.47
CA THR A 218 -14.05 16.23 -15.38
C THR A 218 -13.16 17.46 -15.29
N THR A 219 -12.04 17.40 -14.57
CA THR A 219 -10.95 18.34 -14.79
C THR A 219 -10.36 18.02 -16.17
N GLU A 220 -10.87 18.73 -17.16
CA GLU A 220 -10.32 18.74 -18.52
C GLU A 220 -8.87 19.25 -18.44
N TYR A 221 -7.93 18.36 -18.76
CA TYR A 221 -6.52 18.74 -18.93
C TYR A 221 -6.44 19.72 -20.10
N LYS A 222 -6.18 20.99 -19.81
CA LYS A 222 -5.93 21.99 -20.85
C LYS A 222 -4.46 21.91 -21.27
N SER A 223 -4.25 21.76 -22.57
CA SER A 223 -2.91 21.76 -23.18
C SER A 223 -2.17 23.07 -22.83
N PRO A 224 -0.83 23.05 -22.69
CA PRO A 224 -0.03 24.26 -22.48
C PRO A 224 -0.35 25.38 -23.50
N GLU A 225 -0.72 25.01 -24.72
CA GLU A 225 -1.11 25.95 -25.78
C GLU A 225 -2.39 26.74 -25.46
N ASP A 226 -3.33 26.14 -24.73
CA ASP A 226 -4.59 26.77 -24.35
C ASP A 226 -4.42 27.74 -23.18
N ALA A 227 -3.48 27.45 -22.27
CA ALA A 227 -3.13 28.36 -21.16
C ALA A 227 -2.43 29.63 -21.66
N VAL A 228 -1.60 29.50 -22.70
CA VAL A 228 -0.91 30.63 -23.33
C VAL A 228 -1.92 31.56 -24.03
N LYS A 229 -2.88 31.03 -24.79
CA LYS A 229 -3.89 31.87 -25.48
C LYS A 229 -4.75 32.71 -24.54
N ILE A 230 -5.06 32.21 -23.35
CA ILE A 230 -5.86 32.94 -22.35
C ILE A 230 -5.07 34.10 -21.74
N THR A 231 -3.75 33.98 -21.62
CA THR A 231 -2.89 35.01 -21.01
C THR A 231 -2.71 36.23 -21.91
N TYR A 232 -2.84 36.07 -23.22
CA TYR A 232 -2.67 37.15 -24.21
C TYR A 232 -3.99 37.76 -24.73
N GLN A 233 -5.13 37.41 -24.15
CA GLN A 233 -6.45 37.97 -24.50
C GLN A 233 -7.02 38.97 -23.46
N THR A 234 -6.23 39.34 -22.46
CA THR A 234 -6.47 40.52 -21.58
C THR A 234 -5.56 41.67 -21.99
#